data_AF-A0A127SX76-F1
#
_entry.id   AF-A0A127SX76-F1
#
_cell.length_a   1.000
_cell.length_b   1.000
_cell.length_c   1.000
_cell.angle_alpha   90.00
_cell.angle_beta   90.00
_cell.angle_gamma   90.00
#
_symmetry.space_group_name_H-M   'P 1'
#
loop_
_entity.id
_entity.type
_entity.pdbx_description
1 polymer ?
#
loop_
_entity_poly.entity_id
_entity_poly.type
_entity_poly.pdbx_seq_one_letter_code
_entity_poly.pdbx_strand_id
1 'polypeptide(L)'
;MPEKGKTFAGEVREETVAWSKDTYQLLKQAEQGKVKSYVQDIALAVLDCKETATSRETFIRLMNERGYGVDWQDSHKYITYTDLAREQAGEKACKIRDNKLEKYYNMDFGKESMEHEFERNARTAEAEQSKRAASRVKPTEPDRAGKQSAQRSV
;
A
#
# COMPACT_ATOMS: atom_id res chain seq x y z
N MET A 1 27.24 7.19 -18.28
CA MET A 1 25.76 7.30 -18.23
C MET A 1 25.20 5.95 -18.61
N PRO A 2 24.44 5.25 -17.75
CA PRO A 2 23.89 3.94 -18.10
C PRO A 2 22.71 4.10 -19.06
N GLU A 3 22.76 3.35 -20.17
CA GLU A 3 21.78 3.40 -21.26
C GLU A 3 20.42 2.83 -20.86
N LYS A 4 19.34 3.47 -21.34
CA LYS A 4 17.95 3.09 -21.05
C LYS A 4 17.71 1.64 -21.49
N GLY A 5 17.48 0.76 -20.50
CA GLY A 5 17.00 -0.61 -20.74
C GLY A 5 17.80 -1.71 -20.03
N LYS A 6 19.00 -1.42 -19.53
CA LYS A 6 19.85 -2.39 -18.82
C LYS A 6 20.02 -2.02 -17.36
N THR A 7 20.13 -3.02 -16.48
CA THR A 7 20.60 -2.81 -15.10
C THR A 7 22.09 -2.45 -15.12
N PHE A 8 22.60 -1.83 -14.06
CA PHE A 8 24.01 -1.41 -13.95
C PHE A 8 25.02 -2.59 -14.02
N ALA A 9 24.53 -3.84 -14.01
CA ALA A 9 25.28 -5.08 -14.12
C ALA A 9 25.09 -5.84 -15.45
N GLY A 10 24.37 -5.28 -16.43
CA GLY A 10 24.32 -5.84 -17.80
C GLY A 10 23.38 -7.03 -18.05
N GLU A 11 22.56 -7.43 -17.06
CA GLU A 11 21.62 -8.56 -17.21
C GLU A 11 20.28 -8.13 -17.86
N VAL A 12 19.73 -9.01 -18.70
CA VAL A 12 18.46 -8.84 -19.42
C VAL A 12 17.32 -8.81 -18.40
N ARG A 13 16.49 -7.76 -18.47
CA ARG A 13 15.26 -7.65 -17.68
C ARG A 13 14.26 -8.71 -18.14
N GLU A 14 14.11 -9.78 -17.36
CA GLU A 14 12.92 -10.62 -17.44
C GLU A 14 11.69 -9.82 -17.01
N GLU A 15 10.62 -10.01 -17.78
CA GLU A 15 9.39 -9.23 -17.78
C GLU A 15 8.56 -9.46 -16.51
N THR A 16 8.88 -8.77 -15.43
CA THR A 16 7.93 -8.52 -14.34
C THR A 16 7.81 -7.02 -14.15
N VAL A 17 6.87 -6.43 -14.87
CA VAL A 17 6.51 -5.01 -14.77
C VAL A 17 5.58 -4.84 -13.57
N ALA A 18 6.12 -4.83 -12.34
CA ALA A 18 5.42 -4.33 -11.17
C ALA A 18 6.38 -3.94 -10.03
N TRP A 19 6.26 -2.67 -9.63
CA TRP A 19 6.55 -2.10 -8.31
C TRP A 19 8.02 -1.98 -7.84
N SER A 20 8.48 -0.73 -7.69
CA SER A 20 9.65 -0.20 -6.94
C SER A 20 10.97 -1.00 -6.86
N LYS A 21 12.10 -0.29 -6.93
CA LYS A 21 13.48 -0.85 -6.86
C LYS A 21 13.70 -1.74 -5.62
N ASP A 22 12.95 -1.50 -4.56
CA ASP A 22 13.04 -2.17 -3.27
C ASP A 22 12.32 -3.55 -3.28
N THR A 23 11.16 -3.65 -3.93
CA THR A 23 10.46 -4.93 -4.16
C THR A 23 11.28 -5.88 -5.04
N TYR A 24 12.02 -5.34 -6.00
CA TYR A 24 12.95 -6.12 -6.83
C TYR A 24 14.12 -6.70 -6.02
N GLN A 25 14.67 -5.94 -5.07
CA GLN A 25 15.74 -6.42 -4.19
C GLN A 25 15.24 -7.54 -3.26
N LEU A 26 14.01 -7.40 -2.76
CA LEU A 26 13.30 -8.41 -1.98
C LEU A 26 13.17 -9.73 -2.76
N LEU A 27 12.69 -9.68 -4.01
CA LEU A 27 12.56 -10.86 -4.87
C LEU A 27 13.93 -11.52 -5.13
N LYS A 28 14.95 -10.74 -5.48
CA LYS A 28 16.31 -11.26 -5.71
C LYS A 28 16.93 -11.93 -4.48
N GLN A 29 16.70 -11.42 -3.27
CA GLN A 29 17.23 -12.04 -2.04
C GLN A 29 16.52 -13.34 -1.68
N ALA A 30 15.22 -13.43 -1.97
CA ALA A 30 14.43 -14.64 -1.80
C ALA A 30 14.84 -15.74 -2.78
N GLU A 31 15.02 -15.40 -4.06
CA GLU A 31 15.51 -16.33 -5.09
C GLU A 31 16.90 -16.89 -4.74
N GLN A 32 17.74 -16.08 -4.09
CA GLN A 32 19.06 -16.50 -3.60
C GLN A 32 18.99 -17.34 -2.31
N GLY A 33 17.80 -17.62 -1.77
CA GLY A 33 17.59 -18.38 -0.53
C GLY A 33 18.15 -17.69 0.72
N LYS A 34 18.50 -16.40 0.64
CA LYS A 34 19.10 -15.64 1.76
C LYS A 34 18.08 -15.29 2.83
N VAL A 35 16.80 -15.27 2.48
CA VAL A 35 15.69 -14.98 3.38
C VAL A 35 14.74 -16.16 3.43
N LYS A 36 14.29 -16.54 4.64
CA LYS A 36 13.33 -17.64 4.82
C LYS A 36 11.97 -17.24 4.22
N SER A 37 11.30 -18.15 3.54
CA SER A 37 10.05 -17.85 2.80
C SER A 37 9.02 -17.09 3.66
N TYR A 38 8.72 -17.52 4.89
CA TYR A 38 7.74 -16.84 5.74
C TYR A 38 8.07 -15.36 6.03
N VAL A 39 9.36 -15.01 6.07
CA VAL A 39 9.79 -13.62 6.29
C VAL A 39 9.48 -12.77 5.08
N GLN A 40 9.68 -13.33 3.89
CA GLN A 40 9.33 -12.68 2.63
C GLN A 40 7.81 -12.57 2.48
N ASP A 41 7.06 -13.62 2.79
CA ASP A 41 5.60 -13.65 2.71
C ASP A 41 5.00 -12.51 3.57
N ILE A 42 5.50 -12.37 4.80
CA ILE A 42 5.13 -11.27 5.70
C ILE A 42 5.58 -9.92 5.14
N ALA A 43 6.81 -9.80 4.63
CA ALA A 43 7.32 -8.54 4.09
C ALA A 43 6.48 -8.04 2.91
N LEU A 44 6.12 -8.93 1.98
CA LEU A 44 5.25 -8.61 0.84
C LEU A 44 3.87 -8.17 1.31
N ALA A 45 3.28 -8.88 2.28
CA ALA A 45 1.99 -8.50 2.85
C ALA A 45 2.05 -7.12 3.51
N VAL A 46 3.10 -6.84 4.30
CA VAL A 46 3.31 -5.54 4.95
C VAL A 46 3.43 -4.42 3.93
N LEU A 47 4.22 -4.59 2.87
CA LEU A 47 4.39 -3.55 1.84
C LEU A 47 3.07 -3.22 1.15
N ASP A 48 2.33 -4.23 0.72
CA ASP A 48 1.08 -4.01 -0.03
C ASP A 48 -0.02 -3.44 0.90
N CYS A 49 -0.08 -3.87 2.16
CA CYS A 49 -0.96 -3.25 3.16
C CYS A 49 -0.52 -1.82 3.51
N LYS A 50 0.78 -1.51 3.49
CA LYS A 50 1.31 -0.17 3.78
C LYS A 50 0.85 0.85 2.75
N GLU A 51 0.77 0.45 1.48
CA GLU A 51 0.37 1.33 0.38
C GLU A 51 -1.13 1.62 0.31
N THR A 52 -1.94 0.76 0.92
CA THR A 52 -3.40 0.86 0.88
C THR A 52 -4.00 1.33 2.20
N ALA A 53 -3.35 1.06 3.32
CA ALA A 53 -3.84 1.46 4.63
C ALA A 53 -3.80 2.98 4.79
N THR A 54 -4.90 3.54 5.29
CA THR A 54 -5.06 4.96 5.62
C THR A 54 -4.93 5.23 7.12
N SER A 55 -4.89 4.17 7.93
CA SER A 55 -4.73 4.23 9.38
C SER A 55 -4.15 2.94 9.91
N ARG A 56 -3.61 2.97 11.13
CA ARG A 56 -3.13 1.77 11.83
C ARG A 56 -4.21 0.70 11.97
N GLU A 57 -5.44 1.09 12.29
CA GLU A 57 -6.57 0.14 12.39
C GLU A 57 -6.86 -0.54 11.05
N THR A 58 -6.84 0.23 9.96
CA THR A 58 -7.03 -0.30 8.61
C THR A 58 -5.90 -1.25 8.24
N PHE A 59 -4.66 -0.91 8.57
CA PHE A 59 -3.48 -1.75 8.35
C PHE A 59 -3.61 -3.09 9.09
N ILE A 60 -3.93 -3.06 10.39
CA ILE A 60 -4.11 -4.28 11.20
C ILE A 60 -5.23 -5.14 10.62
N ARG A 61 -6.34 -4.53 10.19
CA ARG A 61 -7.45 -5.25 9.56
C ARG A 61 -7.03 -5.93 8.25
N LEU A 62 -6.39 -5.18 7.34
CA LEU A 62 -5.95 -5.71 6.04
C LEU A 62 -4.95 -6.86 6.20
N MET A 63 -4.02 -6.73 7.16
CA MET A 63 -3.09 -7.81 7.48
C MET A 63 -3.81 -9.03 8.05
N ASN A 64 -4.79 -8.83 8.92
CA ASN A 64 -5.58 -9.93 9.50
C ASN A 64 -6.41 -10.66 8.44
N GLU A 65 -7.01 -9.93 7.49
CA GLU A 65 -7.73 -10.49 6.34
C GLU A 65 -6.82 -11.38 5.46
N ARG A 66 -5.52 -11.09 5.43
CA ARG A 66 -4.51 -11.91 4.74
C ARG A 66 -3.99 -13.09 5.57
N GLY A 67 -4.44 -13.25 6.80
CA GLY A 67 -3.97 -14.30 7.70
C GLY A 67 -2.72 -13.92 8.51
N TYR A 68 -2.41 -12.64 8.65
CA TYR A 68 -1.30 -12.15 9.46
C TYR A 68 -1.79 -11.37 10.67
N GLY A 69 -1.37 -11.79 11.87
CA GLY A 69 -1.54 -11.04 13.10
C GLY A 69 -0.50 -9.92 13.21
N VAL A 70 -0.94 -8.74 13.66
CA VAL A 70 -0.06 -7.59 13.88
C VAL A 70 -0.17 -7.15 15.34
N ASP A 71 0.90 -7.37 16.10
CA ASP A 71 1.09 -6.77 17.42
C ASP A 71 1.78 -5.43 17.24
N TRP A 72 0.95 -4.40 17.10
CA TRP A 72 1.39 -3.02 17.14
C TRP A 72 0.92 -2.44 18.46
N GLN A 73 1.85 -2.15 19.38
CA GLN A 73 1.55 -1.49 20.65
C GLN A 73 2.46 -0.27 20.80
N ASP A 74 1.91 0.86 21.25
CA ASP A 74 2.69 2.08 21.43
C ASP A 74 3.85 1.87 22.42
N SER A 75 3.57 1.15 23.52
CA SER A 75 4.53 0.82 24.58
C SER A 75 5.68 -0.11 24.13
N HIS A 76 5.56 -0.79 22.99
CA HIS A 76 6.61 -1.65 22.46
C HIS A 76 7.51 -0.89 21.48
N LYS A 77 8.82 -1.11 21.50
CA LYS A 77 9.73 -0.46 20.53
C LYS A 77 9.47 -0.91 19.09
N TYR A 78 9.03 -2.16 18.91
CA TYR A 78 8.94 -2.85 17.63
C TYR A 78 7.53 -3.38 17.40
N ILE A 79 7.13 -3.46 16.13
CA ILE A 79 5.90 -4.12 15.69
C ILE A 79 6.23 -5.59 15.44
N THR A 80 5.39 -6.49 15.93
CA THR A 80 5.57 -7.93 15.70
C THR A 80 4.49 -8.45 14.77
N TYR A 81 4.91 -9.09 13.69
CA TYR A 81 4.06 -9.78 12.74
C TYR A 81 4.05 -11.26 13.04
N THR A 82 2.86 -11.87 12.99
CA THR A 82 2.65 -13.29 13.21
C THR A 82 1.89 -13.87 12.02
N ASP A 83 2.43 -14.91 11.41
CA ASP A 83 1.72 -15.73 10.43
C ASP A 83 0.76 -16.67 11.17
N LEU A 84 -0.54 -16.40 11.03
CA LEU A 84 -1.59 -17.12 11.77
C LEU A 84 -1.76 -18.56 11.26
N ALA A 85 -1.50 -18.82 9.98
CA ALA A 85 -1.58 -20.17 9.42
C ALA A 85 -0.47 -21.05 9.98
N ARG A 86 0.77 -20.53 10.02
CA ARG A 86 1.93 -21.21 10.60
C ARG A 86 1.85 -21.32 12.12
N GLU A 87 1.32 -20.31 12.80
CA GLU A 87 1.10 -20.36 14.26
C GLU A 87 0.10 -21.47 14.61
N GLN A 88 -1.01 -21.58 13.85
CA GLN A 88 -1.97 -22.68 14.03
C GLN A 88 -1.39 -24.04 13.68
N ALA A 89 -0.49 -24.12 12.71
CA ALA A 89 0.27 -25.34 12.40
C ALA A 89 1.34 -25.70 13.45
N GLY A 90 1.55 -24.85 14.46
CA GLY A 90 2.56 -25.07 15.51
C GLY A 90 4.00 -24.86 15.04
N GLU A 91 4.22 -24.14 13.93
CA GLU A 91 5.57 -23.85 13.46
C GLU A 91 6.26 -22.84 14.38
N LYS A 92 7.51 -23.13 14.76
CA LYS A 92 8.34 -22.21 15.57
C LYS A 92 8.69 -20.91 14.82
N ALA A 93 8.57 -20.91 13.49
CA ALA A 93 8.97 -19.81 12.61
C ALA A 93 7.74 -19.06 12.07
N CYS A 94 6.85 -18.64 12.97
CA CYS A 94 5.63 -17.90 12.63
C CYS A 94 5.72 -16.40 12.96
N LYS A 95 6.73 -15.93 13.70
CA LYS A 95 6.81 -14.54 14.18
C LYS A 95 8.05 -13.81 13.69
N ILE A 96 7.88 -12.53 13.36
CA ILE A 96 8.98 -11.63 12.98
C ILE A 96 8.71 -10.19 13.43
N ARG A 97 9.76 -9.47 13.83
CA ARG A 97 9.68 -8.05 14.18
C ARG A 97 10.07 -7.17 13.01
N ASP A 98 9.52 -5.96 12.94
CA ASP A 98 9.88 -4.95 11.94
C ASP A 98 11.39 -4.72 11.86
N ASN A 99 12.11 -4.58 12.99
CA ASN A 99 13.57 -4.39 12.98
C ASN A 99 14.35 -5.49 12.25
N LYS A 100 13.81 -6.71 12.22
CA LYS A 100 14.39 -7.80 11.47
C LYS A 100 14.18 -7.61 9.97
N LEU A 101 12.98 -7.18 9.57
CA LEU A 101 12.64 -6.84 8.18
C LEU A 101 13.50 -5.66 7.70
N GLU A 102 13.65 -4.62 8.51
CA GLU A 102 14.51 -3.46 8.20
C GLU A 102 15.96 -3.91 7.92
N LYS A 103 16.50 -4.82 8.73
CA LYS A 103 17.86 -5.35 8.54
C LYS A 103 18.00 -6.20 7.27
N TYR A 104 16.97 -6.95 6.91
CA TYR A 104 17.02 -7.82 5.74
C TYR A 104 16.89 -7.03 4.44
N TYR A 105 15.99 -6.04 4.43
CA TYR A 105 15.59 -5.34 3.22
C TYR A 105 16.16 -3.93 3.12
N ASN A 106 16.77 -3.41 4.19
CA ASN A 106 17.27 -2.04 4.27
C ASN A 106 16.18 -1.02 3.90
N MET A 107 14.96 -1.27 4.38
CA MET A 107 13.77 -0.46 4.19
C MET A 107 13.21 -0.05 5.54
N ASP A 108 12.57 1.12 5.60
CA ASP A 108 11.89 1.59 6.81
C ASP A 108 10.54 0.89 7.01
N PHE A 109 10.52 0.03 8.02
CA PHE A 109 9.31 -0.58 8.58
C PHE A 109 8.99 -0.04 9.99
N GLY A 110 9.65 1.05 10.39
CA GLY A 110 9.38 1.73 11.64
C GLY A 110 7.96 2.30 11.71
N LYS A 111 7.46 2.45 12.95
CA LYS A 111 6.14 3.00 13.26
C LYS A 111 5.90 4.37 12.62
N GLU A 112 6.86 5.29 12.77
CA GLU A 112 6.77 6.65 12.25
C GLU A 112 6.66 6.67 10.73
N SER A 113 7.45 5.83 10.03
CA SER A 113 7.40 5.69 8.58
C SER A 113 6.03 5.22 8.12
N MET A 114 5.47 4.20 8.79
CA MET A 114 4.14 3.70 8.47
C MET A 114 3.03 4.73 8.75
N GLU A 115 3.06 5.43 9.88
CA GLU A 115 2.08 6.47 10.19
C GLU A 115 2.10 7.61 9.17
N HIS A 116 3.29 8.00 8.70
CA HIS A 116 3.44 9.01 7.66
C HIS A 116 2.88 8.54 6.30
N GLU A 117 3.09 7.26 5.94
CA GLU A 117 2.49 6.68 4.73
C GLU A 117 0.96 6.61 4.85
N PHE A 118 0.44 6.22 6.01
CA PHE A 118 -1.00 6.18 6.25
C PHE A 118 -1.65 7.56 6.10
N GLU A 119 -1.01 8.60 6.63
CA GLU A 119 -1.49 9.98 6.50
C GLU A 119 -1.48 10.44 5.03
N ARG A 120 -0.46 10.06 4.26
CA ARG A 120 -0.39 10.33 2.83
C ARG A 120 -1.49 9.60 2.04
N ASN A 121 -1.76 8.35 2.40
CA ASN A 121 -2.79 7.54 1.77
C ASN A 121 -4.18 8.09 2.09
N ALA A 122 -4.42 8.49 3.34
CA ALA A 122 -5.66 9.14 3.76
C ALA A 122 -5.94 10.41 2.94
N ARG A 123 -4.96 11.32 2.81
CA ARG A 123 -5.07 12.52 1.98
C ARG A 123 -5.38 12.19 0.52
N THR A 124 -4.77 11.15 -0.02
CA THR A 124 -4.97 10.72 -1.41
C THR A 124 -6.37 10.16 -1.61
N ALA A 125 -6.84 9.31 -0.69
CA ALA A 125 -8.19 8.75 -0.69
C ALA A 125 -9.26 9.85 -0.60
N GLU A 126 -9.08 10.85 0.26
CA GLU A 126 -9.98 12.01 0.37
C GLU A 126 -9.99 12.86 -0.90
N ALA A 127 -8.84 13.07 -1.52
CA ALA A 127 -8.74 13.79 -2.79
C ALA A 127 -9.43 13.04 -3.94
N GLU A 128 -9.28 11.71 -4.02
CA GLU A 128 -10.01 10.89 -4.99
C GLU A 128 -11.52 10.91 -4.75
N GLN A 129 -11.96 10.84 -3.49
CA GLN A 129 -13.38 10.90 -3.15
C GLN A 129 -13.99 12.27 -3.49
N SER A 130 -13.26 13.36 -3.22
CA SER A 130 -13.66 14.73 -3.57
C SER A 130 -13.78 14.92 -5.08
N LYS A 131 -12.85 14.36 -5.87
CA LYS A 131 -12.92 14.39 -7.35
C LYS A 131 -14.12 13.60 -7.88
N ARG A 132 -14.40 12.42 -7.32
CA ARG A 132 -15.58 11.61 -7.69
C ARG A 132 -16.89 12.31 -7.33
N ALA A 133 -16.96 12.96 -6.18
CA ALA A 133 -18.12 13.75 -5.77
C ALA A 133 -18.34 14.96 -6.69
N ALA A 134 -17.29 15.72 -7.02
CA ALA A 134 -17.37 16.86 -7.93
C ALA A 134 -17.82 16.46 -9.35
N SER A 135 -17.44 15.25 -9.81
CA SER A 135 -17.86 14.71 -11.11
C SER A 135 -19.35 14.37 -11.19
N ARG A 136 -20.00 14.09 -10.04
CA ARG A 136 -21.41 13.71 -9.95
C ARG A 136 -22.36 14.91 -9.84
N VAL A 137 -21.84 16.11 -9.59
CA VAL A 137 -22.61 17.36 -9.55
C VAL A 137 -22.38 18.14 -10.85
N LYS A 138 -22.85 17.62 -11.99
CA LYS A 138 -23.08 18.48 -13.15
C LYS A 138 -24.45 19.15 -12.97
N PRO A 139 -24.55 20.49 -12.93
CA PRO A 139 -25.83 21.17 -12.78
C PRO A 139 -26.66 20.93 -14.04
N THR A 140 -27.83 20.30 -13.89
CA THR A 140 -28.91 20.42 -14.85
C THR A 140 -29.31 21.88 -14.92
N GLU A 141 -28.97 22.56 -16.03
CA GLU A 141 -29.52 23.87 -16.37
C GLU A 141 -31.05 23.81 -16.31
N PRO A 142 -31.73 24.67 -15.53
CA PRO A 142 -33.16 24.81 -15.66
C PRO A 142 -33.45 25.56 -16.96
N ASP A 143 -34.14 24.87 -17.86
CA ASP A 143 -34.66 25.37 -19.14
C ASP A 143 -35.38 26.70 -18.93
N ARG A 144 -34.80 27.77 -19.49
CA ARG A 144 -35.34 29.13 -19.43
C ARG A 144 -36.43 29.27 -20.50
N ALA A 145 -37.58 28.66 -20.27
CA ALA A 145 -38.76 28.81 -21.13
C ALA A 145 -39.40 30.21 -20.97
N GLY A 146 -39.06 31.09 -21.91
CA GLY A 146 -39.97 32.04 -22.58
C GLY A 146 -40.86 32.94 -21.73
N LYS A 147 -40.38 34.16 -21.43
CA LYS A 147 -41.28 35.32 -21.26
C LYS A 147 -41.83 35.71 -22.63
N GLN A 148 -43.11 35.43 -22.90
CA GLN A 148 -43.82 36.03 -24.03
C GLN A 148 -44.16 37.49 -23.69
N SER A 149 -43.47 38.40 -24.38
CA SER A 149 -43.82 39.82 -24.44
C SER A 149 -45.12 40.01 -25.21
N ALA A 150 -45.96 40.90 -24.68
CA ALA A 150 -47.13 41.45 -25.34
C ALA A 150 -46.75 42.22 -26.61
N GLN A 151 -47.59 42.13 -27.63
CA GLN A 151 -47.75 43.20 -28.62
C GLN A 151 -49.22 43.32 -29.05
N ARG A 152 -49.72 44.56 -28.90
CA ARG A 152 -51.01 45.08 -29.35
C ARG A 152 -51.03 45.21 -30.88
N SER A 153 -52.24 45.14 -31.45
CA SER A 153 -52.82 45.86 -32.62
C SER A 153 -53.81 44.88 -33.29
N VAL A 154 -55.08 45.19 -33.53
CA VAL A 154 -55.73 46.39 -34.07
C VAL A 154 -57.11 46.61 -33.46
#